data_AF-A0A0Q7F1F7-F1
#
_entry.id   AF-A0A0Q7F1F7-F1
#
_cell.length_a   1.000
_cell.length_b   1.000
_cell.length_c   1.000
_cell.angle_alpha   90.00
_cell.angle_beta   90.00
_cell.angle_gamma   90.00
#
_symmetry.space_group_name_H-M   'P 1'
#
loop_
_entity.id
_entity.type
_entity.pdbx_description
1 polymer ?
#
loop_
_entity_poly.entity_id
_entity_poly.type
_entity_poly.pdbx_seq_one_letter_code
_entity_poly.pdbx_strand_id
1 'polypeptide(L)'
;MRLTFLLAAACAAAHTLAVAAPAPAPAADPRLDGVKQVERSACIRQGNTGPGAPRNLKLVPKYCECVARTYWDGIPKAEVDEVMNNGQSAAVDRQKGERMDAARAACQVK
;
A
#
# COMPACT_ATOMS: atom_id res chain seq x y z
N MET A 1 -31.99 -0.35 -57.42
CA MET A 1 -32.50 0.82 -56.67
C MET A 1 -32.37 0.53 -55.19
N ARG A 2 -31.95 1.54 -54.42
CA ARG A 2 -31.78 1.53 -52.96
C ARG A 2 -33.05 1.00 -52.26
N LEU A 3 -32.91 0.30 -51.13
CA LEU A 3 -33.43 0.79 -49.86
C LEU A 3 -32.87 -0.01 -48.68
N THR A 4 -32.24 0.75 -47.80
CA THR A 4 -31.75 0.48 -46.46
C THR A 4 -32.89 0.07 -45.53
N PHE A 5 -32.70 -0.97 -44.72
CA PHE A 5 -33.32 -1.06 -43.38
C PHE A 5 -32.33 -1.69 -42.40
N LEU A 6 -31.88 -0.84 -41.48
CA LEU A 6 -31.20 -1.18 -40.24
C LEU A 6 -32.21 -1.82 -39.28
N LEU A 7 -31.87 -2.95 -38.66
CA LEU A 7 -32.42 -3.32 -37.37
C LEU A 7 -31.34 -3.98 -36.52
N ALA A 8 -30.91 -3.23 -35.52
CA ALA A 8 -30.02 -3.64 -34.46
C ALA A 8 -30.74 -4.65 -33.56
N ALA A 9 -30.18 -5.85 -33.43
CA ALA A 9 -30.52 -6.77 -32.34
C ALA A 9 -29.42 -6.63 -31.28
N ALA A 10 -29.76 -5.96 -30.19
CA ALA A 10 -28.91 -5.80 -29.02
C ALA A 10 -28.74 -7.16 -28.34
N CYS A 11 -27.60 -7.81 -28.57
CA CYS A 11 -27.15 -8.88 -27.70
C CYS A 11 -26.58 -8.24 -26.43
N ALA A 12 -27.42 -8.19 -25.39
CA ALA A 12 -27.03 -7.87 -24.03
C ALA A 12 -25.96 -8.87 -23.57
N ALA A 13 -24.69 -8.49 -23.71
CA ALA A 13 -23.60 -9.16 -23.04
C ALA A 13 -23.79 -8.94 -21.54
N ALA A 14 -24.17 -10.02 -20.84
CA ALA A 14 -24.24 -10.07 -19.39
C ALA A 14 -22.87 -9.68 -18.83
N HIS A 15 -22.76 -8.47 -18.30
CA HIS A 15 -21.61 -8.03 -17.54
C HIS A 15 -21.70 -8.72 -16.18
N THR A 16 -21.05 -9.86 -16.05
CA THR A 16 -20.77 -10.46 -14.76
C THR A 16 -19.92 -9.47 -13.96
N LEU A 17 -20.57 -8.74 -13.06
CA LEU A 17 -19.94 -8.01 -11.98
C LEU A 17 -19.25 -9.03 -11.07
N ALA A 18 -18.02 -9.39 -11.42
CA ALA A 18 -17.11 -10.06 -10.52
C ALA A 18 -16.82 -9.07 -9.38
N VAL A 19 -17.51 -9.27 -8.25
CA VAL A 19 -17.16 -8.63 -6.98
C VAL A 19 -15.73 -9.06 -6.67
N ALA A 20 -14.78 -8.14 -6.90
CA ALA A 20 -13.42 -8.28 -6.41
C ALA A 20 -13.50 -8.23 -4.89
N ALA A 21 -13.54 -9.40 -4.26
CA ALA A 21 -13.33 -9.50 -2.83
C ALA A 21 -11.97 -8.87 -2.50
N PRO A 22 -11.88 -7.97 -1.50
CA PRO A 22 -10.59 -7.43 -1.10
C PRO A 22 -9.70 -8.60 -0.72
N ALA A 23 -8.57 -8.73 -1.42
CA ALA A 23 -7.57 -9.74 -1.09
C ALA A 23 -7.22 -9.57 0.40
N PRO A 24 -7.11 -10.66 1.17
CA PRO A 24 -6.72 -10.58 2.56
C PRO A 24 -5.41 -9.79 2.65
N ALA A 25 -5.37 -8.82 3.55
CA ALA A 25 -4.15 -8.05 3.80
C ALA A 25 -3.01 -9.03 4.09
N PRO A 26 -1.81 -8.80 3.54
CA PRO A 26 -0.68 -9.65 3.82
C PRO A 26 -0.47 -9.78 5.33
N ALA A 27 -0.19 -10.99 5.80
CA ALA A 27 0.07 -11.22 7.20
C ALA A 27 1.45 -10.65 7.58
N ALA A 28 1.56 -10.15 8.81
CA ALA A 28 2.83 -9.64 9.34
C ALA A 28 3.93 -10.71 9.26
N ASP A 29 5.08 -10.35 8.65
CA ASP A 29 6.25 -11.21 8.53
C ASP A 29 7.30 -10.86 9.60
N PRO A 30 7.66 -11.79 10.52
CA PRO A 30 8.65 -11.55 11.56
C PRO A 30 10.04 -11.20 11.03
N ARG A 31 10.39 -11.63 9.80
CA ARG A 31 11.70 -11.31 9.19
C ARG A 31 11.86 -9.82 8.94
N LEU A 32 10.75 -9.08 8.85
CA LEU A 32 10.74 -7.64 8.64
C LEU A 32 10.85 -6.84 9.94
N ASP A 33 10.87 -7.47 11.12
CA ASP A 33 10.90 -6.74 12.39
C ASP A 33 12.13 -5.83 12.52
N GLY A 34 13.29 -6.31 12.09
CA GLY A 34 14.51 -5.51 12.02
C GLY A 34 14.40 -4.32 11.06
N VAL A 35 13.80 -4.55 9.88
CA VAL A 35 13.59 -3.49 8.86
C VAL A 35 12.63 -2.43 9.39
N LYS A 36 11.50 -2.85 9.96
CA LYS A 36 10.52 -1.97 10.61
C LYS A 36 11.16 -1.15 11.75
N GLN A 37 12.05 -1.76 12.54
CA GLN A 37 12.76 -1.06 13.62
C GLN A 37 13.72 0.01 13.07
N VAL A 38 14.47 -0.30 12.01
CA VAL A 38 15.39 0.65 11.36
C VAL A 38 14.61 1.83 10.79
N GLU A 39 13.52 1.58 10.07
CA GLU A 39 12.69 2.62 9.49
C GLU A 39 11.97 3.46 10.55
N ARG A 40 11.42 2.82 11.60
CA ARG A 40 10.85 3.53 12.75
C ARG A 40 11.88 4.49 13.35
N SER A 41 13.12 4.02 13.54
CA SER A 41 14.19 4.83 14.12
C SER A 41 14.57 6.00 13.21
N ALA A 42 14.61 5.80 11.89
CA ALA A 42 14.85 6.86 10.92
C ALA A 42 13.74 7.92 10.94
N CYS A 43 12.47 7.49 10.96
CA CYS A 43 11.32 8.37 11.06
C CYS A 43 11.35 9.19 12.37
N ILE A 44 11.67 8.56 13.51
CA ILE A 44 11.77 9.26 14.80
C ILE A 44 12.86 10.34 14.75
N ARG A 45 14.01 10.05 14.13
CA ARG A 45 15.10 11.04 13.97
C ARG A 45 14.68 12.24 13.11
N GLN A 46 13.77 12.05 12.16
CA GLN A 46 13.19 13.14 11.37
C GLN A 46 12.17 14.00 12.16
N GLY A 47 11.67 13.51 13.31
CA GLY A 47 10.74 14.27 14.14
C GLY A 47 9.41 14.53 13.44
N ASN A 48 8.94 15.78 13.46
CA ASN A 48 7.69 16.21 12.86
C ASN A 48 7.85 16.85 11.46
N THR A 49 9.00 16.66 10.81
CA THR A 49 9.31 17.30 9.52
C THR A 49 8.74 16.56 8.31
N GLY A 50 8.31 15.31 8.48
CA GLY A 50 7.77 14.49 7.41
C GLY A 50 6.29 14.76 7.09
N PRO A 51 5.83 14.46 5.87
CA PRO A 51 4.41 14.54 5.54
C PRO A 51 3.60 13.62 6.47
N GLY A 52 2.46 14.14 6.95
CA GLY A 52 1.57 13.45 7.89
C GLY A 52 2.08 13.33 9.33
N ALA A 53 3.28 13.83 9.64
CA ALA A 53 3.84 13.70 10.98
C ALA A 53 3.05 14.55 12.02
N PRO A 54 2.84 14.02 13.23
CA PRO A 54 2.10 14.74 14.26
C PRO A 54 2.87 15.96 14.72
N ARG A 55 2.14 17.07 14.96
CA ARG A 55 2.74 18.32 15.48
C ARG A 55 3.34 18.14 16.87
N ASN A 56 2.72 17.30 17.70
CA ASN A 56 3.22 16.97 19.03
C ASN A 56 4.34 15.92 18.92
N LEU A 57 5.56 16.33 19.24
CA LEU A 57 6.75 15.46 19.19
C LEU A 57 6.62 14.20 20.06
N LYS A 58 5.82 14.23 21.13
CA LYS A 58 5.56 13.05 21.97
C LYS A 58 4.79 11.94 21.24
N LEU A 59 4.05 12.30 20.18
CA LEU A 59 3.28 11.35 19.37
C LEU A 59 4.10 10.78 18.20
N VAL A 60 5.25 11.37 17.88
CA VAL A 60 6.10 10.94 16.75
C VAL A 60 6.49 9.46 16.85
N PRO A 61 6.94 8.92 18.01
CA PRO A 61 7.28 7.50 18.10
C PRO A 61 6.13 6.57 17.74
N LYS A 62 4.92 6.87 18.23
CA LYS A 62 3.71 6.09 17.95
C LYS A 62 3.31 6.18 16.47
N TYR A 63 3.39 7.38 15.90
CA TYR A 63 3.16 7.58 14.47
C TYR A 63 4.15 6.78 13.62
N CYS A 64 5.45 6.90 13.88
CA CYS A 64 6.50 6.21 13.14
C CYS A 64 6.40 4.69 13.23
N GLU A 65 6.02 4.15 14.40
CA GLU A 65 5.73 2.72 14.56
C GLU A 65 4.55 2.28 13.69
N CYS A 66 3.45 3.04 13.71
CA CYS A 66 2.29 2.76 12.89
C CYS A 66 2.65 2.76 11.39
N VAL A 67 3.37 3.77 10.91
CA VAL A 67 3.73 3.90 9.49
C VAL A 67 4.62 2.74 9.04
N ALA A 68 5.69 2.44 9.78
CA ALA A 68 6.61 1.35 9.43
C ALA A 68 5.87 0.00 9.38
N ARG A 69 5.00 -0.26 10.36
CA ARG A 69 4.20 -1.49 10.39
C ARG A 69 3.21 -1.55 9.23
N THR A 70 2.42 -0.48 9.03
CA THR A 70 1.37 -0.43 8.01
C THR A 70 1.93 -0.55 6.61
N TYR A 71 3.10 0.05 6.36
CA TYR A 71 3.80 -0.10 5.09
C TYR A 71 4.25 -1.54 4.87
N TRP A 72 5.08 -2.11 5.75
CA TRP A 72 5.69 -3.43 5.55
C TRP A 72 4.70 -4.59 5.63
N ASP A 73 3.70 -4.51 6.52
CA ASP A 73 2.65 -5.53 6.61
C ASP A 73 1.65 -5.43 5.43
N GLY A 74 1.62 -4.29 4.74
CA GLY A 74 0.82 -4.09 3.53
C GLY A 74 1.49 -4.61 2.25
N ILE A 75 2.76 -5.03 2.29
CA ILE A 75 3.47 -5.54 1.11
C ILE A 75 3.10 -7.01 0.85
N PRO A 76 2.75 -7.39 -0.40
CA PRO A 76 2.52 -8.78 -0.75
C PRO A 76 3.72 -9.68 -0.42
N LYS A 77 3.46 -10.88 0.11
CA LYS A 77 4.50 -11.82 0.51
C LYS A 77 5.54 -12.10 -0.58
N ALA A 78 5.12 -12.23 -1.84
CA ALA A 78 6.03 -12.47 -2.96
C ALA A 78 7.06 -11.34 -3.14
N GLU A 79 6.63 -10.09 -2.96
CA GLU A 79 7.51 -8.93 -3.03
C GLU A 79 8.44 -8.85 -1.79
N VAL A 80 7.92 -9.19 -0.61
CA VAL A 80 8.74 -9.32 0.60
C VAL A 80 9.82 -10.39 0.42
N ASP A 81 9.46 -11.56 -0.11
CA ASP A 81 10.40 -12.65 -0.37
C ASP A 81 11.50 -12.21 -1.37
N GLU A 82 11.14 -11.44 -2.39
CA GLU A 82 12.11 -10.86 -3.33
C GLU A 82 13.08 -9.90 -2.62
N VAL A 83 12.57 -8.97 -1.79
CA VAL A 83 13.42 -8.06 -1.00
C VAL A 83 14.35 -8.84 -0.06
N MET A 84 13.83 -9.86 0.63
CA MET A 84 14.63 -10.63 1.58
C MET A 84 15.70 -11.50 0.91
N ASN A 85 15.44 -12.00 -0.30
CA ASN A 85 16.37 -12.86 -1.03
C ASN A 85 17.40 -12.05 -1.83
N ASN A 86 16.99 -10.93 -2.43
CA ASN A 86 17.81 -10.16 -3.38
C ASN A 86 18.28 -8.82 -2.82
N GLY A 87 17.82 -8.43 -1.63
CA GLY A 87 18.07 -7.11 -1.02
C GLY A 87 17.24 -5.97 -1.62
N GLN A 88 16.48 -6.21 -2.69
CA GLN A 88 15.66 -5.22 -3.40
C GLN A 88 14.49 -5.89 -4.13
N SER A 89 13.45 -5.11 -4.44
CA SER A 89 12.35 -5.52 -5.30
C SER A 89 11.86 -4.35 -6.13
N ALA A 90 11.87 -4.50 -7.46
CA ALA A 90 11.39 -3.46 -8.37
C ALA A 90 9.89 -3.17 -8.19
N ALA A 91 9.12 -4.17 -7.76
CA ALA A 91 7.70 -4.00 -7.46
C ALA A 91 7.49 -3.11 -6.22
N VAL A 92 8.26 -3.35 -5.16
CA VAL A 92 8.26 -2.51 -3.96
C VAL A 92 8.69 -1.09 -4.30
N ASP A 93 9.79 -0.92 -5.03
CA ASP A 93 10.33 0.40 -5.36
C ASP A 93 9.36 1.25 -6.19
N ARG A 94 8.71 0.64 -7.19
CA ARG A 94 7.76 1.33 -8.07
C ARG A 94 6.52 1.84 -7.32
N GLN A 95 6.05 1.11 -6.31
CA GLN A 95 4.85 1.47 -5.55
C GLN A 95 5.15 2.11 -4.19
N LYS A 96 6.43 2.30 -3.86
CA LYS A 96 6.89 2.78 -2.56
C LYS A 96 6.23 4.08 -2.13
N GLY A 97 6.21 5.08 -3.02
CA GLY A 97 5.62 6.39 -2.73
C GLY A 97 4.15 6.29 -2.36
N GLU A 98 3.35 5.68 -3.23
CA GLU A 98 1.90 5.50 -3.04
C GLU A 98 1.58 4.73 -1.76
N ARG A 99 2.24 3.59 -1.53
CA ARG A 99 2.04 2.76 -0.34
C ARG A 99 2.47 3.48 0.93
N MET A 100 3.55 4.25 0.87
CA MET A 100 4.02 5.04 2.01
C MET A 100 3.05 6.17 2.32
N ASP A 101 2.50 6.86 1.32
CA ASP A 101 1.49 7.91 1.51
C ASP A 101 0.20 7.34 2.11
N ALA A 102 -0.25 6.18 1.62
CA ALA A 102 -1.37 5.46 2.21
C ALA A 102 -1.12 5.07 3.67
N ALA A 103 0.07 4.56 3.98
CA ALA A 103 0.46 4.22 5.35
C ALA A 103 0.49 5.45 6.27
N ARG A 104 1.04 6.57 5.80
CA ARG A 104 1.02 7.86 6.55
C ARG A 104 -0.39 8.33 6.81
N ALA A 105 -1.25 8.30 5.79
CA ALA A 105 -2.65 8.71 5.91
C ALA A 105 -3.41 7.85 6.92
N ALA A 106 -3.21 6.53 6.89
CA ALA A 106 -3.83 5.60 7.84
C ALA A 106 -3.37 5.81 9.30
N CYS A 107 -2.15 6.33 9.48
CA CYS A 107 -1.51 6.51 10.78
C CYS A 107 -1.59 7.92 11.35
N GLN A 108 -2.29 8.85 10.68
CA GLN A 108 -2.47 10.20 11.21
C GLN A 108 -3.14 10.15 12.59
N VAL A 109 -2.42 10.65 13.60
CA VAL A 109 -2.92 10.72 14.97
C VAL A 109 -3.82 11.96 15.05
N LYS A 110 -5.12 11.74 15.17
CA LYS A 110 -6.12 12.80 15.42
C LYS A 110 -6.00 13.33 16.83
#